data_AF-A0A0D6N414-F1
#
_entry.id   AF-A0A0D6N414-F1
#
_cell.length_a   1.000
_cell.length_b   1.000
_cell.length_c   1.000
_cell.angle_alpha   90.00
_cell.angle_beta   90.00
_cell.angle_gamma   90.00
#
_symmetry.space_group_name_H-M   'P 1'
#
loop_
_entity.id
_entity.type
_entity.pdbx_description
1 polymer ?
#
loop_
_entity_poly.entity_id
_entity_poly.type
_entity_poly.pdbx_seq_one_letter_code
_entity_poly.pdbx_strand_id
1 'polypeptide(L)'
;MTSPRLKSDFVARAILRQAAQNGQSAMLLRKGDADAGSILVVLLERNGSAVVLSQTRTPEGEAAWLRSSGENPLSPAEISLYLERQTRFDPDLWVLELEAPEFKPPFNATLL
;
A
#
# COMPACT_ATOMS: atom_id res chain seq x y z
N MET A 1 -3.15 5.17 -25.01
CA MET A 1 -3.34 6.46 -24.32
C MET A 1 -3.18 6.18 -22.83
N THR A 2 -2.24 6.82 -22.13
CA THR A 2 -2.02 6.57 -20.70
C THR A 2 -3.21 7.08 -19.89
N SER A 3 -3.73 6.25 -18.98
CA SER A 3 -4.81 6.63 -18.08
C SER A 3 -4.39 7.82 -17.19
N PRO A 4 -5.26 8.83 -16.96
CA PRO A 4 -4.93 9.98 -16.14
C PRO A 4 -4.55 9.56 -14.72
N ARG A 5 -3.49 10.16 -14.16
CA ARG A 5 -3.01 9.85 -12.80
C ARG A 5 -3.88 10.59 -11.79
N LEU A 6 -4.52 9.83 -10.89
CA LEU A 6 -5.17 10.40 -9.71
C LEU A 6 -4.11 10.92 -8.72
N LYS A 7 -4.45 11.98 -7.99
CA LYS A 7 -3.60 12.48 -6.89
C LYS A 7 -3.55 11.44 -5.77
N SER A 8 -2.42 11.38 -5.09
CA SER A 8 -2.13 10.37 -4.07
C SER A 8 -3.11 10.42 -2.90
N ASP A 9 -3.60 11.61 -2.53
CA ASP A 9 -4.58 11.77 -1.47
C ASP A 9 -5.93 11.09 -1.80
N PHE A 10 -6.41 11.21 -3.04
CA PHE A 10 -7.63 10.55 -3.49
C PHE A 10 -7.46 9.04 -3.53
N VAL A 11 -6.32 8.55 -4.02
CA VAL A 11 -6.03 7.11 -4.04
C VAL A 11 -5.98 6.55 -2.62
N ALA A 12 -5.27 7.21 -1.69
CA ALA A 12 -5.17 6.76 -0.31
C ALA A 12 -6.54 6.72 0.39
N ARG A 13 -7.36 7.77 0.22
CA ARG A 13 -8.73 7.81 0.78
C ARG A 13 -9.62 6.73 0.18
N ALA A 14 -9.49 6.44 -1.12
CA ALA A 14 -10.25 5.39 -1.78
C ALA A 14 -9.92 4.02 -1.21
N ILE A 15 -8.62 3.70 -1.04
CA ILE A 15 -8.16 2.44 -0.44
C ILE A 15 -8.72 2.27 0.98
N LEU A 16 -8.58 3.28 1.84
CA LEU A 16 -9.10 3.24 3.21
C LEU A 16 -10.61 3.02 3.25
N ARG A 17 -11.35 3.68 2.34
CA ARG A 17 -12.80 3.52 2.23
C ARG A 17 -13.20 2.12 1.74
N GLN A 18 -12.50 1.56 0.77
CA GLN A 18 -12.78 0.22 0.24
C GLN A 18 -12.50 -0.85 1.29
N ALA A 19 -11.40 -0.72 2.04
CA ALA A 19 -11.11 -1.63 3.15
C ALA A 19 -12.22 -1.62 4.21
N ALA A 20 -12.68 -0.42 4.60
CA ALA A 20 -13.80 -0.28 5.54
C ALA A 20 -15.11 -0.87 5.00
N GLN A 21 -15.40 -0.71 3.70
CA GLN A 21 -16.57 -1.34 3.05
C GLN A 21 -16.50 -2.87 3.06
N ASN A 22 -15.29 -3.42 3.03
CA ASN A 22 -15.02 -4.86 3.15
C ASN A 22 -14.89 -5.32 4.62
N GLY A 23 -15.23 -4.46 5.58
CA GLY A 23 -15.21 -4.77 7.02
C GLY A 23 -13.82 -4.99 7.61
N GLN A 24 -12.76 -4.56 6.89
CA GLN A 24 -11.39 -4.68 7.36
C GLN A 24 -10.93 -3.40 8.07
N SER A 25 -10.08 -3.55 9.08
CA SER A 25 -9.41 -2.42 9.70
C SER A 25 -8.43 -1.78 8.72
N ALA A 26 -8.34 -0.45 8.73
CA ALA A 26 -7.51 0.33 7.83
C ALA A 26 -7.00 1.59 8.53
N MET A 27 -5.69 1.83 8.48
CA MET A 27 -5.03 2.94 9.16
C MET A 27 -4.08 3.69 8.22
N LEU A 28 -4.06 5.01 8.34
CA LEU A 28 -3.03 5.86 7.74
C LEU A 28 -1.87 5.97 8.72
N LEU A 29 -0.79 5.22 8.49
CA LEU A 29 0.42 5.28 9.33
C LEU A 29 1.24 6.52 9.03
N ARG A 30 1.33 6.90 7.75
CA ARG A 30 2.05 8.09 7.31
C ARG A 30 1.36 8.79 6.15
N LYS A 31 1.17 10.09 6.30
CA LYS A 31 0.75 10.99 5.22
C LYS A 31 1.98 11.51 4.48
N GLY A 32 1.96 11.40 3.15
CA GLY A 32 2.97 11.96 2.24
C GLY A 32 2.45 13.16 1.46
N ASP A 33 3.06 13.45 0.31
CA ASP A 33 2.63 14.53 -0.59
C ASP A 33 1.25 14.22 -1.20
N ALA A 34 0.33 15.18 -1.14
CA ALA A 34 -1.07 14.97 -1.53
C ALA A 34 -1.26 14.75 -3.03
N ASP A 35 -0.40 15.34 -3.86
CA ASP A 35 -0.60 15.40 -5.31
C ASP A 35 0.16 14.29 -6.05
N ALA A 36 1.35 13.94 -5.57
CA ALA A 36 2.27 13.08 -6.30
C ALA A 36 2.99 12.02 -5.48
N GLY A 37 2.86 11.98 -4.15
CA GLY A 37 3.56 11.04 -3.28
C GLY A 37 3.32 9.57 -3.61
N SER A 38 4.34 8.72 -3.49
CA SER A 38 4.21 7.27 -3.68
C SER A 38 3.35 6.65 -2.57
N ILE A 39 2.69 5.53 -2.84
CA ILE A 39 1.84 4.83 -1.84
C ILE A 39 2.39 3.43 -1.58
N LEU A 40 2.67 3.15 -0.31
CA LEU A 40 2.83 1.80 0.21
C LEU A 40 1.58 1.36 0.97
N VAL A 41 1.22 0.10 0.77
CA VAL A 41 0.16 -0.57 1.53
C VAL A 41 0.77 -1.76 2.25
N VAL A 42 0.71 -1.74 3.57
CA VAL A 42 1.04 -2.85 4.45
C VAL A 42 -0.21 -3.70 4.62
N LEU A 43 -0.16 -4.94 4.13
CA LEU A 43 -1.18 -5.95 4.30
C LEU A 43 -0.83 -6.77 5.54
N LEU A 44 -1.54 -6.50 6.64
CA LEU A 44 -1.29 -7.07 7.95
C LEU A 44 -2.17 -8.31 8.16
N GLU A 45 -1.54 -9.42 8.52
CA GLU A 45 -2.23 -10.64 8.93
C GLU A 45 -2.46 -10.65 10.44
N ARG A 46 -3.44 -11.43 10.92
CA ARG A 46 -3.81 -11.51 12.34
C ARG A 46 -2.68 -11.97 13.26
N ASN A 47 -1.71 -12.71 12.74
CA ASN A 47 -0.54 -13.16 13.48
C ASN A 47 0.58 -12.08 13.57
N GLY A 48 0.34 -10.88 13.03
CA GLY A 48 1.29 -9.76 13.00
C GLY A 48 2.31 -9.81 11.86
N SER A 49 2.34 -10.88 11.05
CA SER A 49 3.14 -10.88 9.82
C SER A 49 2.49 -9.98 8.77
N ALA A 50 3.31 -9.39 7.89
CA ALA A 50 2.78 -8.52 6.86
C ALA A 50 3.55 -8.61 5.54
N VAL A 51 2.86 -8.17 4.49
CA VAL A 51 3.39 -7.98 3.15
C VAL A 51 3.25 -6.51 2.78
N VAL A 52 4.21 -5.98 2.03
CA VAL A 52 4.13 -4.60 1.54
C VAL A 52 3.89 -4.61 0.04
N LEU A 53 2.87 -3.86 -0.38
CA LEU A 53 2.61 -3.53 -1.77
C LEU A 53 3.09 -2.10 -2.07
N SER A 54 3.75 -1.92 -3.21
CA SER A 54 4.07 -0.61 -3.76
C SER A 54 3.25 -0.35 -5.03
N GLN A 55 2.79 0.89 -5.19
CA GLN A 55 2.05 1.28 -6.38
C GLN A 55 2.97 1.32 -7.60
N THR A 56 2.51 0.75 -8.71
CA THR A 56 3.19 0.76 -10.01
C THR A 56 2.17 0.94 -11.14
N ARG A 57 2.60 0.77 -12.39
CA ARG A 57 1.74 0.77 -13.56
C ARG A 57 2.01 -0.42 -14.47
N THR A 58 0.96 -0.90 -15.13
CA THR A 58 1.10 -1.89 -16.21
C THR A 58 1.74 -1.24 -17.44
N PRO A 59 2.20 -2.03 -18.44
CA PRO A 59 2.69 -1.48 -19.71
C PRO A 59 1.69 -0.58 -20.45
N GLU A 60 0.39 -0.81 -20.23
CA GLU A 60 -0.72 -0.03 -20.78
C GLU A 60 -0.97 1.29 -20.02
N GLY A 61 -0.32 1.47 -18.85
CA GLY A 61 -0.39 2.66 -18.03
C GLY A 61 -1.47 2.64 -16.94
N GLU A 62 -2.10 1.50 -16.71
CA GLU A 62 -3.12 1.33 -15.67
C GLU A 62 -2.47 1.15 -14.29
N ALA A 63 -3.19 1.57 -13.23
CA ALA A 63 -2.69 1.43 -11.87
C ALA A 63 -2.61 -0.06 -11.47
N ALA A 64 -1.45 -0.45 -10.96
CA ALA A 64 -1.19 -1.80 -10.49
C ALA A 64 -0.33 -1.78 -9.23
N TRP A 65 -0.10 -2.94 -8.64
CA TRP A 65 0.62 -3.11 -7.38
C TRP A 65 1.63 -4.24 -7.48
N LEU A 66 2.82 -4.01 -6.92
CA LEU A 66 3.87 -5.00 -6.81
C LEU A 66 4.10 -5.36 -5.36
N ARG A 67 4.40 -6.62 -5.09
CA ARG A 67 4.85 -7.06 -3.78
C ARG A 67 6.30 -6.66 -3.55
N SER A 68 6.50 -5.53 -2.87
CA SER A 68 7.83 -4.92 -2.67
C SER A 68 8.55 -5.44 -1.43
N SER A 69 7.90 -6.25 -0.59
CA SER A 69 8.51 -6.93 0.57
C SER A 69 9.16 -8.27 0.25
N GLY A 70 9.09 -8.75 -1.00
CA GLY A 70 9.54 -10.09 -1.40
C GLY A 70 8.50 -11.19 -1.17
N GLU A 71 8.85 -12.44 -1.49
CA GLU A 71 7.93 -13.60 -1.49
C GLU A 71 7.52 -14.08 -0.09
N ASN A 72 8.35 -13.85 0.91
CA ASN A 72 8.07 -14.26 2.29
C ASN A 72 7.42 -13.11 3.06
N PRO A 73 6.40 -13.38 3.90
CA PRO A 73 5.88 -12.38 4.82
C PRO A 73 6.96 -11.92 5.80
N LEU A 74 6.96 -10.64 6.13
CA LEU A 74 7.89 -10.04 7.07
C LEU A 74 7.28 -10.07 8.48
N SER A 75 8.13 -10.23 9.49
CA SER A 75 7.76 -10.05 10.89
C SER A 75 7.50 -8.57 11.24
N PRO A 76 6.84 -8.26 12.37
CA PRO A 76 6.62 -6.88 12.79
C PRO A 76 7.91 -6.02 12.87
N ALA A 77 9.01 -6.62 13.31
CA ALA A 77 10.31 -5.94 13.42
C ALA A 77 10.90 -5.63 12.04
N GLU A 78 10.79 -6.58 11.10
CA GLU A 78 11.27 -6.40 9.72
C GLU A 78 10.43 -5.35 8.97
N ILE A 79 9.11 -5.33 9.19
CA ILE A 79 8.22 -4.29 8.63
C ILE A 79 8.61 -2.91 9.12
N SER A 80 8.83 -2.76 10.44
CA SER A 80 9.22 -1.48 11.02
C SER A 80 10.53 -0.97 10.40
N LEU A 81 11.53 -1.83 10.26
CA LEU A 81 12.81 -1.50 9.62
C LEU A 81 12.65 -1.21 8.12
N TYR A 82 11.79 -1.94 7.42
CA TYR A 82 11.49 -1.73 6.01
C TYR A 82 10.86 -0.34 5.79
N LEU A 83 9.82 0.00 6.55
CA LEU A 83 9.14 1.28 6.46
C LEU A 83 10.08 2.44 6.82
N GLU A 84 10.89 2.30 7.86
CA GLU A 84 11.90 3.30 8.22
C GLU A 84 12.86 3.57 7.05
N ARG A 85 13.37 2.52 6.40
CA ARG A 85 14.23 2.67 5.22
C ARG A 85 13.49 3.40 4.09
N GLN A 86 12.28 2.97 3.73
CA GLN A 86 11.51 3.58 2.64
C GLN A 86 11.22 5.06 2.89
N THR A 87 10.81 5.42 4.11
CA THR A 87 10.54 6.82 4.47
C THR A 87 11.78 7.71 4.49
N ARG A 88 12.98 7.16 4.71
CA ARG A 88 14.23 7.90 4.57
C ARG A 88 14.61 8.13 3.10
N PHE A 89 14.27 7.20 2.21
CA PHE A 89 14.51 7.34 0.77
C PHE A 89 13.50 8.26 0.10
N ASP A 90 12.21 8.13 0.43
CA ASP A 90 11.11 8.96 -0.07
C ASP A 90 10.38 9.62 1.11
N PRO A 91 10.69 10.87 1.45
CA PRO A 91 10.01 11.58 2.53
C PRO A 91 8.54 11.90 2.22
N ASP A 92 8.15 11.89 0.94
CA ASP A 92 6.80 12.18 0.46
C ASP A 92 5.91 10.92 0.36
N LEU A 93 6.41 9.80 0.87
CA LEU A 93 5.76 8.51 0.90
C LEU A 93 4.51 8.48 1.80
N TRP A 94 3.43 7.92 1.26
CA TRP A 94 2.27 7.48 2.03
C TRP A 94 2.43 6.04 2.49
N VAL A 95 2.03 5.77 3.72
CA VAL A 95 1.98 4.41 4.27
C VAL A 95 0.59 4.16 4.83
N LEU A 96 -0.10 3.20 4.24
CA LEU A 96 -1.38 2.68 4.69
C LEU A 96 -1.16 1.29 5.26
N GLU A 97 -1.88 0.94 6.32
CA GLU A 97 -1.91 -0.40 6.88
C GLU A 97 -3.34 -0.91 6.85
N LEU A 98 -3.54 -2.12 6.33
CA LEU A 98 -4.85 -2.74 6.18
C LEU A 98 -4.80 -4.16 6.76
N GLU A 99 -5.81 -4.55 7.53
CA GLU A 99 -6.04 -5.96 7.85
C GLU A 99 -6.36 -6.70 6.54
N ALA A 100 -5.63 -7.78 6.27
CA ALA A 100 -5.69 -8.49 5.01
C ALA A 100 -5.43 -9.99 5.22
N PRO A 101 -6.47 -10.78 5.52
CA PRO A 101 -6.36 -12.23 5.63
C PRO A 101 -5.79 -12.84 4.34
N GLU A 102 -4.85 -13.76 4.50
CA GLU A 102 -4.07 -14.40 3.43
C GLU A 102 -3.32 -13.39 2.54
N PHE A 103 -3.05 -12.18 3.06
CA PHE A 103 -2.47 -11.06 2.31
C PHE A 103 -3.28 -10.68 1.06
N LYS A 104 -4.60 -10.88 1.08
CA LYS A 104 -5.50 -10.47 0.01
C LYS A 104 -5.84 -8.98 0.20
N PRO A 105 -5.55 -8.09 -0.78
CA PRO A 105 -5.87 -6.68 -0.65
C PRO A 105 -7.37 -6.45 -0.49
N PRO A 106 -7.84 -5.75 0.56
CA PRO A 106 -9.26 -5.49 0.76
C PRO A 106 -9.75 -4.27 -0.04
N PHE A 107 -9.18 -4.04 -1.21
CA PHE A 107 -9.52 -2.96 -2.13
C PHE A 107 -9.27 -3.42 -3.57
N ASN A 108 -9.79 -2.68 -4.55
CA ASN A 108 -9.60 -3.05 -5.94
C ASN A 108 -8.13 -2.83 -6.35
N ALA A 109 -7.42 -3.93 -6.59
CA ALA A 109 -5.99 -3.93 -6.90
C ALA A 109 -5.69 -4.94 -8.02
N THR A 110 -5.03 -4.47 -9.07
CA THR A 110 -4.36 -5.33 -10.04
C THR A 110 -2.97 -5.65 -9.51
N LEU A 111 -2.69 -6.91 -9.19
CA LEU A 111 -1.37 -7.36 -8.75
C LEU A 111 -0.53 -7.78 -9.97
N LEU A 112 0.76 -7.41 -9.95
CA LEU A 112 1.78 -7.83 -10.92
C LEU A 112 2.81 -8.76 -10.28
#